data_AF-A0A1G1VZP0-F1
#
_entry.id   AF-A0A1G1VZP0-F1
#
_cell.length_a   1.000
_cell.length_b   1.000
_cell.length_c   1.000
_cell.angle_alpha   90.00
_cell.angle_beta   90.00
_cell.angle_gamma   90.00
#
_symmetry.space_group_name_H-M   'P 1'
#
loop_
_entity.id
_entity.type
_entity.pdbx_description
1 polymer ?
#
loop_
_entity_poly.entity_id
_entity_poly.type
_entity_poly.pdbx_seq_one_letter_code
_entity_poly.pdbx_strand_id
1 'polypeptide(L)'
;MTESLALELVERYLKNHKYDPKRIDTKKLQSSRKAPDFEVNENDVLKFYCEIKTPALKPSAQTRIFHWTTIISKLRDLIHKAVKQFKNQDPNHLKPWVLIFTSDHFQLNWSNFVHCLQGAVAYNSQIIKDLSNQRFIVDTQDDIKTIDLFVWCQVNAQAKRIYQMVHFVNGNSDLLEKTKAISGKLIPYASESIMNKSSRKYT
;
A
#
# COMPACT_ATOMS: atom_id res chain seq x y z
N MET A 1 8.21 9.67 8.76
CA MET A 1 9.00 8.43 8.98
C MET A 1 9.99 8.21 7.83
N THR A 2 11.17 7.62 8.09
CA THR A 2 12.13 7.22 7.04
C THR A 2 11.73 5.90 6.39
N GLU A 3 12.11 5.69 5.13
CA GLU A 3 11.89 4.44 4.40
C GLU A 3 12.51 3.22 5.09
N SER A 4 13.75 3.32 5.60
CA SER A 4 14.41 2.23 6.33
C SER A 4 13.61 1.74 7.54
N LEU A 5 13.07 2.67 8.34
CA LEU A 5 12.20 2.33 9.47
C LEU A 5 10.89 1.67 9.02
N ALA A 6 10.29 2.13 7.92
CA ALA A 6 9.08 1.52 7.37
C ALA A 6 9.34 0.07 6.93
N LEU A 7 10.47 -0.18 6.26
CA LEU A 7 10.90 -1.53 5.88
C LEU A 7 11.09 -2.43 7.10
N GLU A 8 11.82 -1.98 8.13
CA GLU A 8 12.03 -2.74 9.37
C GLU A 8 10.69 -3.08 10.06
N LEU A 9 9.80 -2.10 10.14
CA LEU A 9 8.49 -2.25 10.77
C LEU A 9 7.63 -3.31 10.07
N VAL A 10 7.54 -3.23 8.74
CA VAL A 10 6.74 -4.15 7.93
C VAL A 10 7.39 -5.53 7.88
N GLU A 11 8.71 -5.62 7.80
CA GLU A 11 9.44 -6.89 7.84
C GLU A 11 9.13 -7.66 9.13
N ARG A 12 9.20 -6.97 10.28
CA ARG A 12 8.84 -7.56 11.58
C ARG A 12 7.36 -7.97 11.63
N TYR A 13 6.48 -7.14 11.08
CA TYR A 13 5.05 -7.45 11.00
C TYR A 13 4.78 -8.74 10.21
N LEU A 14 5.39 -8.89 9.04
CA LEU A 14 5.28 -10.09 8.21
C LEU A 14 5.82 -11.33 8.94
N LYS A 15 6.97 -11.22 9.62
CA LYS A 15 7.55 -12.31 10.43
C LYS A 15 6.64 -12.74 11.58
N ASN A 16 6.00 -11.80 12.27
CA ASN A 16 5.01 -12.10 13.32
C ASN A 16 3.83 -12.92 12.78
N HIS A 17 3.46 -12.69 11.51
CA HIS A 17 2.42 -13.44 10.79
C HIS A 17 2.98 -14.67 10.07
N LYS A 18 4.10 -15.23 10.53
CA LYS A 18 4.71 -16.48 10.04
C LYS A 18 5.00 -16.45 8.54
N TYR A 19 5.35 -15.28 8.02
CA TYR A 19 5.96 -15.15 6.70
C TYR A 19 7.48 -14.98 6.84
N ASP A 20 8.20 -15.32 5.79
CA ASP A 20 9.64 -15.11 5.65
C ASP A 20 9.91 -14.07 4.54
N PRO A 21 9.88 -12.77 4.87
CA PRO A 21 10.19 -11.72 3.91
C PRO A 21 11.71 -11.67 3.62
N LYS A 22 12.08 -11.85 2.36
CA LYS A 22 13.46 -11.72 1.86
C LYS A 22 13.58 -10.43 1.07
N ARG A 23 14.50 -9.53 1.48
CA ARG A 23 14.76 -8.28 0.76
C ARG A 23 15.33 -8.59 -0.62
N ILE A 24 14.81 -7.94 -1.65
CA ILE A 24 15.37 -8.07 -2.99
C ILE A 24 16.62 -7.19 -3.09
N ASP A 25 17.75 -7.80 -3.45
CA ASP A 25 19.00 -7.08 -3.64
C ASP A 25 18.99 -6.32 -4.96
N THR A 26 18.66 -5.03 -4.91
CA THR A 26 18.59 -4.17 -6.09
C THR A 26 19.95 -3.95 -6.76
N LYS A 27 21.08 -4.22 -6.08
CA LYS A 27 22.42 -4.09 -6.68
C LYS A 27 22.72 -5.20 -7.69
N LYS A 28 22.03 -6.33 -7.58
CA LYS A 28 22.16 -7.47 -8.50
C LYS A 28 21.27 -7.34 -9.73
N LEU A 29 20.37 -6.36 -9.75
CA LEU A 29 19.54 -6.09 -10.90
C LEU A 29 20.36 -5.39 -11.99
N GLN A 30 20.05 -5.69 -13.25
CA GLN A 30 20.61 -4.94 -14.38
C GLN A 30 20.37 -3.43 -14.18
N SER A 31 21.38 -2.62 -14.51
CA SER A 31 21.34 -1.16 -14.43
C SER A 31 20.01 -0.64 -14.99
N SER A 32 19.25 0.12 -14.19
CA SER A 32 17.89 0.67 -14.44
C SER A 32 16.68 -0.16 -13.99
N ARG A 33 16.82 -1.47 -13.71
CA ARG A 33 15.68 -2.26 -13.20
C ARG A 33 15.40 -1.93 -11.75
N LYS A 34 14.12 -1.69 -11.45
CA LYS A 34 13.60 -1.53 -10.09
C LYS A 34 12.79 -2.77 -9.75
N ALA A 35 12.96 -3.28 -8.54
CA ALA A 35 12.22 -4.42 -8.00
C ALA A 35 11.37 -3.99 -6.80
N PRO A 36 10.40 -4.82 -6.39
CA PRO A 36 9.72 -4.61 -5.13
C PRO A 36 10.67 -4.82 -3.95
N ASP A 37 10.31 -4.32 -2.77
CA ASP A 37 11.14 -4.42 -1.56
C ASP A 37 11.38 -5.87 -1.10
N PHE A 38 10.33 -6.71 -1.17
CA PHE A 38 10.37 -8.06 -0.61
C PHE A 38 9.79 -9.13 -1.55
N GLU A 39 10.44 -10.28 -1.53
CA GLU A 39 9.86 -11.59 -1.83
C GLU A 39 9.36 -12.21 -0.51
N VAL A 40 8.06 -12.49 -0.42
CA VAL A 40 7.48 -12.99 0.83
C VAL A 40 7.15 -14.48 0.71
N ASN A 41 7.89 -15.28 1.47
CA ASN A 41 7.78 -16.73 1.46
C ASN A 41 7.00 -17.25 2.67
N GLU A 42 6.51 -18.48 2.56
CA GLU A 42 6.03 -19.28 3.69
C GLU A 42 6.38 -20.73 3.38
N ASN A 43 7.10 -21.38 4.31
CA ASN A 43 7.64 -22.73 4.13
C ASN A 43 8.42 -22.87 2.81
N ASP A 44 9.34 -21.93 2.55
CA ASP A 44 10.16 -21.85 1.34
C ASP A 44 9.40 -21.71 0.00
N VAL A 45 8.09 -21.47 0.05
CA VAL A 45 7.27 -21.19 -1.13
C VAL A 45 6.98 -19.70 -1.23
N LEU A 46 7.35 -19.08 -2.36
CA LEU A 46 7.00 -17.70 -2.67
C LEU A 46 5.48 -17.54 -2.74
N LYS A 47 4.94 -16.73 -1.82
CA LYS A 47 3.51 -16.45 -1.72
C LYS A 47 3.14 -15.17 -2.46
N PHE A 48 3.88 -14.08 -2.28
CA PHE A 48 3.59 -12.80 -2.91
C PHE A 48 4.83 -11.90 -2.99
N TYR A 49 4.76 -10.89 -3.85
CA TYR A 49 5.70 -9.77 -3.87
C TYR A 49 5.12 -8.61 -3.06
N CYS A 50 5.97 -7.94 -2.29
CA CYS A 50 5.55 -6.85 -1.43
C CYS A 50 6.39 -5.60 -1.69
N GLU A 51 5.72 -4.47 -1.93
CA GLU A 51 6.32 -3.15 -2.03
C GLU A 51 5.79 -2.26 -0.90
N ILE A 52 6.65 -1.43 -0.32
CA ILE A 52 6.32 -0.54 0.77
C ILE A 52 6.51 0.91 0.35
N LYS A 53 5.50 1.73 0.57
CA LYS A 53 5.54 3.16 0.28
C LYS A 53 5.25 3.96 1.53
N THR A 54 6.10 4.96 1.78
CA THR A 54 5.94 5.90 2.89
C THR A 54 5.71 7.28 2.31
N PRO A 55 4.46 7.75 2.13
CA PRO A 55 4.22 9.02 1.47
C PRO A 55 4.73 10.17 2.34
N ALA A 56 5.76 10.86 1.85
CA ALA A 56 6.22 12.11 2.42
C ALA A 56 5.50 13.27 1.71
N LEU A 57 4.67 14.00 2.46
CA LEU A 57 3.99 15.19 2.00
C LEU A 57 4.57 16.42 2.69
N LYS A 58 4.69 17.52 1.96
CA LYS A 58 5.02 18.84 2.52
C LYS A 58 3.73 19.64 2.66
N PRO A 59 3.36 20.10 3.86
CA PRO A 59 2.15 20.89 4.04
C PRO A 59 2.30 22.23 3.31
N SER A 60 1.17 22.83 2.92
CA SER A 60 1.20 24.20 2.38
C SER A 60 1.84 25.13 3.40
N ALA A 61 2.73 26.03 2.94
CA ALA A 61 3.36 27.02 3.81
C ALA A 61 2.34 27.96 4.46
N GLN A 62 1.24 28.26 3.75
CA GLN A 62 0.19 29.18 4.18
C GLN A 62 -0.80 28.51 5.12
N THR A 63 -1.38 27.38 4.73
CA THR A 63 -2.48 26.74 5.50
C THR A 63 -1.99 25.70 6.49
N ARG A 64 -0.74 25.23 6.36
CA ARG A 64 -0.19 24.07 7.08
C ARG A 64 -1.01 22.78 6.93
N ILE A 65 -1.88 22.73 5.92
CA ILE A 65 -2.73 21.58 5.59
C ILE A 65 -2.33 21.04 4.21
N PHE A 66 -2.55 19.74 4.01
CA PHE A 66 -2.40 19.12 2.69
C PHE A 66 -3.65 19.30 1.84
N HIS A 67 -3.47 19.84 0.63
CA HIS A 67 -4.55 19.87 -0.34
C HIS A 67 -4.85 18.45 -0.85
N TRP A 68 -6.13 18.10 -1.04
CA TRP A 68 -6.52 16.74 -1.44
C TRP A 68 -5.90 16.32 -2.77
N THR A 69 -5.81 17.22 -3.74
CA THR A 69 -5.16 16.92 -5.03
C THR A 69 -3.69 16.59 -4.85
N THR A 70 -2.97 17.25 -3.93
CA THR A 70 -1.58 16.94 -3.61
C THR A 70 -1.44 15.56 -2.99
N ILE A 71 -2.30 15.21 -2.03
CA ILE A 71 -2.30 13.88 -1.40
C ILE A 71 -2.56 12.81 -2.46
N ILE A 72 -3.64 12.98 -3.24
CA ILE A 72 -4.09 11.97 -4.20
C ILE A 72 -3.06 11.80 -5.33
N SER A 73 -2.57 12.90 -5.92
CA SER A 73 -1.51 12.83 -6.93
C SER A 73 -0.27 12.11 -6.40
N LYS A 74 0.17 12.42 -5.17
CA LYS A 74 1.31 11.74 -4.56
C LYS A 74 1.08 10.24 -4.37
N LEU A 75 -0.10 9.84 -3.90
CA LEU A 75 -0.44 8.43 -3.71
C LEU A 75 -0.49 7.70 -5.05
N ARG A 76 -1.12 8.28 -6.08
CA ARG A 76 -1.15 7.72 -7.45
C ARG A 76 0.26 7.55 -8.02
N ASP A 77 1.14 8.53 -7.86
CA ASP A 77 2.54 8.42 -8.30
C ASP A 77 3.28 7.24 -7.62
N LEU A 78 3.00 6.99 -6.34
CA LEU A 78 3.61 5.89 -5.59
C LEU A 78 3.06 4.54 -6.05
N ILE A 79 1.76 4.44 -6.34
CA ILE A 79 1.13 3.26 -6.94
C ILE A 79 1.75 2.97 -8.30
N HIS A 80 1.83 3.98 -9.18
CA HIS A 80 2.43 3.85 -10.50
C HIS A 80 3.87 3.31 -10.46
N LYS A 81 4.69 3.83 -9.52
CA LYS A 81 6.05 3.35 -9.29
C LYS A 81 6.08 1.90 -8.82
N ALA A 82 5.20 1.53 -7.89
CA ALA A 82 5.09 0.16 -7.39
C ALA A 82 4.69 -0.82 -8.51
N VAL A 83 3.72 -0.46 -9.35
CA VAL A 83 3.31 -1.30 -10.48
C VAL A 83 4.46 -1.53 -11.46
N LYS A 84 5.28 -0.51 -11.74
CA LYS A 84 6.50 -0.70 -12.54
C LYS A 84 7.49 -1.67 -11.89
N GLN A 85 7.67 -1.57 -10.57
CA GLN A 85 8.53 -2.50 -9.81
C GLN A 85 8.01 -3.94 -9.90
N PHE A 86 6.71 -4.14 -9.70
CA PHE A 86 6.10 -5.45 -9.80
C PHE A 86 6.18 -6.03 -11.22
N LYS A 87 5.81 -5.27 -12.26
CA LYS A 87 5.90 -5.70 -13.66
C LYS A 87 7.33 -6.09 -14.08
N ASN A 88 8.35 -5.44 -13.54
CA ASN A 88 9.74 -5.81 -13.80
C ASN A 88 10.13 -7.15 -13.17
N GLN A 89 9.57 -7.47 -12.01
CA GLN A 89 9.90 -8.67 -11.24
C GLN A 89 9.04 -9.88 -11.63
N ASP A 90 7.76 -9.65 -11.90
CA ASP A 90 6.76 -10.68 -12.21
C ASP A 90 5.90 -10.23 -13.39
N PRO A 91 6.45 -10.17 -14.62
CA PRO A 91 5.75 -9.59 -15.78
C PRO A 91 4.45 -10.32 -16.15
N ASN A 92 4.33 -11.59 -15.77
CA ASN A 92 3.16 -12.43 -16.03
C ASN A 92 2.17 -12.46 -14.85
N HIS A 93 2.43 -11.69 -13.79
CA HIS A 93 1.57 -11.57 -12.61
C HIS A 93 1.18 -12.94 -12.03
N LEU A 94 2.16 -13.83 -11.86
CA LEU A 94 1.93 -15.19 -11.36
C LEU A 94 1.70 -15.24 -9.85
N LYS A 95 2.11 -14.19 -9.14
CA LYS A 95 2.01 -14.06 -7.68
C LYS A 95 1.30 -12.77 -7.31
N PRO A 96 0.53 -12.75 -6.21
CA PRO A 96 -0.11 -11.53 -5.75
C PRO A 96 0.90 -10.39 -5.55
N TRP A 97 0.52 -9.20 -5.96
CA TRP A 97 1.22 -7.94 -5.74
C TRP A 97 0.57 -7.22 -4.56
N VAL A 98 1.32 -7.11 -3.46
CA VAL A 98 0.88 -6.50 -2.21
C VAL A 98 1.57 -5.15 -2.05
N LEU A 99 0.80 -4.06 -2.04
CA LEU A 99 1.33 -2.72 -1.82
C LEU A 99 0.95 -2.22 -0.43
N ILE A 100 1.96 -2.02 0.41
CA ILE A 100 1.79 -1.57 1.79
C ILE A 100 2.15 -0.08 1.89
N PHE A 101 1.17 0.74 2.25
CA PHE A 101 1.41 2.13 2.62
C PHE A 101 1.64 2.24 4.11
N THR A 102 2.65 3.01 4.51
CA THR A 102 2.87 3.39 5.91
C THR A 102 2.81 4.91 6.08
N SER A 103 2.12 5.36 7.12
CA SER A 103 2.00 6.78 7.45
C SER A 103 2.13 6.99 8.95
N ASP A 104 3.01 7.92 9.35
CA ASP A 104 3.08 8.44 10.72
C ASP A 104 2.36 9.78 10.89
N HIS A 105 1.73 10.28 9.82
CA HIS A 105 1.05 11.59 9.82
C HIS A 105 -0.46 11.43 9.97
N PHE A 106 -1.08 12.06 10.97
CA PHE A 106 -2.52 11.90 11.27
C PHE A 106 -3.46 12.42 10.16
N GLN A 107 -3.08 13.52 9.49
CA GLN A 107 -3.85 14.05 8.33
C GLN A 107 -3.76 13.19 7.07
N LEU A 108 -2.80 12.26 7.00
CA LEU A 108 -2.67 11.30 5.91
C LEU A 108 -3.03 9.93 6.47
N ASN A 109 -4.30 9.57 6.32
CA ASN A 109 -4.86 8.34 6.87
C ASN A 109 -5.62 7.54 5.78
N TRP A 110 -6.19 6.41 6.19
CA TRP A 110 -6.85 5.47 5.28
C TRP A 110 -8.00 6.10 4.47
N SER A 111 -8.68 7.15 4.96
CA SER A 111 -9.77 7.78 4.21
C SER A 111 -9.23 8.55 3.00
N ASN A 112 -8.08 9.22 3.13
CA ASN A 112 -7.39 9.84 2.01
C ASN A 112 -6.99 8.80 0.96
N PHE A 113 -6.61 7.61 1.41
CA PHE A 113 -6.30 6.49 0.52
C PHE A 113 -7.54 6.00 -0.22
N VAL A 114 -8.69 5.87 0.46
CA VAL A 114 -9.97 5.54 -0.20
C VAL A 114 -10.33 6.59 -1.26
N HIS A 115 -10.22 7.88 -0.93
CA HIS A 115 -10.46 8.95 -1.91
C HIS A 115 -9.51 8.85 -3.11
N CYS A 116 -8.26 8.47 -2.87
CA CYS A 116 -7.29 8.22 -3.93
C CYS A 116 -7.73 7.07 -4.83
N LEU A 117 -8.16 5.93 -4.26
CA LEU A 117 -8.63 4.78 -5.04
C LEU A 117 -9.87 5.12 -5.86
N GLN A 118 -10.82 5.86 -5.27
CA GLN A 118 -12.07 6.26 -5.93
C GLN A 118 -11.89 7.34 -6.99
N GLY A 119 -10.81 8.12 -6.92
CA GLY A 119 -10.67 9.31 -7.78
C GLY A 119 -11.66 10.43 -7.42
N ALA A 120 -12.17 10.43 -6.19
CA ALA A 120 -13.13 11.41 -5.70
C ALA A 120 -12.98 11.61 -4.19
N VAL A 121 -13.31 12.81 -3.71
CA VAL A 121 -13.40 13.12 -2.27
C VAL A 121 -14.85 13.02 -1.86
N ALA A 122 -15.14 12.14 -0.90
CA ALA A 122 -16.48 11.93 -0.37
C ALA A 122 -16.54 12.16 1.14
N TYR A 123 -17.69 12.62 1.61
CA TYR A 123 -18.00 12.76 3.03
C TYR A 123 -19.44 12.32 3.26
N ASN A 124 -19.67 11.42 4.23
CA ASN A 124 -20.99 10.84 4.48
C ASN A 124 -21.70 10.32 3.20
N SER A 125 -20.94 9.62 2.35
CA SER A 125 -21.40 9.09 1.05
C SER A 125 -21.74 10.13 -0.02
N GLN A 126 -21.59 11.42 0.25
CA GLN A 126 -21.74 12.49 -0.74
C GLN A 126 -20.38 12.86 -1.35
N ILE A 127 -20.30 12.89 -2.68
CA ILE A 127 -19.11 13.37 -3.38
C ILE A 127 -19.05 14.89 -3.22
N ILE A 128 -18.02 15.39 -2.53
CA ILE A 128 -17.73 16.82 -2.39
C ILE A 128 -16.91 17.30 -3.57
N LYS A 129 -15.99 16.46 -4.07
CA LYS A 129 -15.12 16.79 -5.19
C LYS A 129 -14.88 15.57 -6.05
N ASP A 130 -15.36 15.63 -7.29
CA ASP A 130 -14.99 14.67 -8.31
C ASP A 130 -13.64 15.06 -8.93
N LEU A 131 -12.74 14.08 -9.03
CA LEU A 131 -11.41 14.20 -9.65
C LEU A 131 -11.22 13.19 -10.77
N SER A 132 -12.25 12.43 -11.16
CA SER A 132 -12.20 11.36 -12.16
C SER A 132 -11.60 11.78 -13.49
N ASN A 133 -11.91 13.01 -13.94
CA ASN A 133 -11.41 13.59 -15.19
C ASN A 133 -10.01 14.21 -15.08
N GLN A 134 -9.38 14.21 -13.90
CA GLN A 134 -8.03 14.71 -13.76
C GLN A 134 -7.06 13.74 -14.44
N ARG A 135 -6.18 14.27 -15.30
CA ARG A 135 -5.23 13.48 -16.08
C ARG A 135 -4.47 12.43 -15.24
N PHE A 136 -3.96 12.81 -14.06
CA PHE A 136 -3.22 11.88 -13.21
C PHE A 136 -4.09 10.75 -12.62
N ILE A 137 -5.41 10.94 -12.48
CA ILE A 137 -6.33 9.87 -12.09
C ILE A 137 -6.52 8.91 -13.26
N VAL A 138 -6.84 9.45 -14.43
CA VAL A 138 -7.03 8.68 -15.66
C VAL A 138 -5.79 7.84 -15.97
N ASP A 139 -4.62 8.46 -15.99
CA ASP A 139 -3.34 7.83 -16.36
C ASP A 139 -2.92 6.71 -15.39
N THR A 140 -3.44 6.68 -14.16
CA THR A 140 -3.07 5.71 -13.12
C THR A 140 -4.21 4.77 -12.72
N GLN A 141 -5.37 4.87 -13.38
CA GLN A 141 -6.53 4.07 -13.02
C GLN A 141 -6.30 2.58 -13.28
N ASP A 142 -5.62 2.25 -14.35
CA ASP A 142 -5.31 0.85 -14.66
C ASP A 142 -4.26 0.27 -13.72
N ASP A 143 -3.31 1.08 -13.24
CA ASP A 143 -2.33 0.63 -12.24
C ASP A 143 -3.02 0.14 -10.96
N ILE A 144 -4.08 0.83 -10.52
CA ILE A 144 -4.87 0.42 -9.34
C ILE A 144 -5.51 -0.95 -9.52
N LYS A 145 -6.02 -1.24 -10.72
CA LYS A 145 -6.67 -2.52 -11.04
C LYS A 145 -5.69 -3.68 -11.09
N THR A 146 -4.39 -3.41 -11.25
CA THR A 146 -3.36 -4.46 -11.29
C THR A 146 -2.83 -4.87 -9.92
N ILE A 147 -2.99 -4.04 -8.89
CA ILE A 147 -2.61 -4.41 -7.53
C ILE A 147 -3.68 -5.34 -6.95
N ASP A 148 -3.28 -6.42 -6.30
CA ASP A 148 -4.22 -7.38 -5.72
C ASP A 148 -4.66 -6.99 -4.31
N LEU A 149 -3.73 -6.47 -3.52
CA LEU A 149 -3.97 -6.06 -2.14
C LEU A 149 -3.25 -4.77 -1.82
N PHE A 150 -4.01 -3.75 -1.41
CA PHE A 150 -3.44 -2.62 -0.70
C PHE A 150 -3.59 -2.82 0.81
N VAL A 151 -2.55 -2.48 1.56
CA VAL A 151 -2.57 -2.44 3.02
C VAL A 151 -2.22 -1.02 3.47
N TRP A 152 -3.11 -0.35 4.19
CA TRP A 152 -2.82 0.93 4.81
C TRP A 152 -2.43 0.73 6.27
N CYS A 153 -1.21 1.12 6.64
CA CYS A 153 -0.70 1.05 8.00
C CYS A 153 -0.52 2.46 8.56
N GLN A 154 -1.25 2.79 9.64
CA GLN A 154 -0.94 3.94 10.46
C GLN A 154 0.06 3.56 11.55
N VAL A 155 1.13 4.34 11.66
CA VAL A 155 2.32 4.01 12.45
C VAL A 155 2.60 5.09 13.48
N ASN A 156 3.01 4.68 14.67
CA ASN A 156 3.69 5.56 15.61
C ASN A 156 5.20 5.34 15.42
N ALA A 157 5.86 6.28 14.75
CA ALA A 157 7.28 6.16 14.41
C ALA A 157 8.18 6.17 15.66
N GLN A 158 7.82 6.94 16.70
CA GLN A 158 8.58 6.99 17.96
C GLN A 158 8.53 5.65 18.70
N ALA A 159 7.33 5.08 18.85
CA ALA A 159 7.13 3.78 19.46
C ALA A 159 7.43 2.61 18.51
N LYS A 160 7.86 2.89 17.26
CA LYS A 160 8.11 1.92 16.19
C LYS A 160 7.02 0.85 16.10
N ARG A 161 5.74 1.24 16.06
CA ARG A 161 4.61 0.28 16.02
C ARG A 161 3.51 0.69 15.05
N ILE A 162 2.89 -0.30 14.42
CA ILE A 162 1.62 -0.13 13.68
C ILE A 162 0.50 -0.11 14.72
N TYR A 163 -0.41 0.87 14.65
CA TYR A 163 -1.57 0.97 15.57
C TYR A 163 -2.92 0.97 14.87
N GLN A 164 -2.94 1.09 13.54
CA GLN A 164 -4.14 0.91 12.72
C GLN A 164 -3.71 0.28 11.40
N MET A 165 -4.50 -0.70 10.94
CA MET A 165 -4.31 -1.34 9.66
C MET A 165 -5.66 -1.49 8.96
N VAL A 166 -5.68 -1.26 7.65
CA VAL A 166 -6.88 -1.43 6.81
C VAL A 166 -6.48 -2.11 5.51
N HIS A 167 -7.21 -3.16 5.13
CA HIS A 167 -6.96 -3.92 3.91
C HIS A 167 -7.97 -3.57 2.83
N PHE A 168 -7.49 -3.45 1.60
CA PHE A 168 -8.29 -3.25 0.40
C PHE A 168 -7.97 -4.36 -0.59
N VAL A 169 -8.89 -5.32 -0.72
CA VAL A 169 -8.74 -6.46 -1.63
C VAL A 169 -9.36 -6.10 -2.97
N ASN A 170 -8.61 -6.29 -4.05
CA ASN A 170 -9.11 -6.15 -5.41
C ASN A 170 -10.09 -7.27 -5.72
N GLY A 171 -11.37 -6.95 -5.86
CA GLY A 171 -12.41 -7.94 -6.14
C GLY A 171 -12.32 -8.58 -7.53
N ASN A 172 -11.59 -7.96 -8.45
CA ASN A 172 -11.49 -8.35 -9.85
C ASN A 172 -10.16 -9.04 -10.19
N SER A 173 -9.33 -9.36 -9.19
CA SER A 173 -8.05 -10.05 -9.40
C SER A 173 -8.26 -11.53 -9.75
N ASP A 174 -7.54 -12.03 -10.75
CA ASP A 174 -7.47 -13.47 -11.07
C ASP A 174 -6.84 -14.30 -9.94
N LEU A 175 -6.14 -13.63 -9.01
CA LEU A 175 -5.51 -14.23 -7.83
C LEU A 175 -6.34 -14.02 -6.56
N LEU A 176 -7.62 -13.63 -6.67
CA LEU A 176 -8.49 -13.23 -5.56
C LEU A 176 -8.44 -14.18 -4.35
N GLU A 177 -8.52 -15.50 -4.56
CA GLU A 177 -8.54 -16.45 -3.45
C GLU A 177 -7.20 -16.52 -2.71
N LYS A 178 -6.07 -16.45 -3.43
CA LYS A 178 -4.73 -16.34 -2.83
C LYS A 178 -4.61 -15.03 -2.05
N THR A 179 -5.11 -13.94 -2.62
CA THR A 179 -5.08 -12.60 -2.03
C THR A 179 -5.94 -12.51 -0.77
N LYS A 180 -7.12 -13.12 -0.76
CA LYS A 180 -7.96 -13.24 0.44
C LYS A 180 -7.27 -14.04 1.54
N ALA A 181 -6.61 -15.15 1.20
CA ALA A 181 -5.84 -15.93 2.16
C ALA A 181 -4.70 -15.11 2.80
N ILE A 182 -3.96 -14.35 1.98
CA ILE A 182 -2.93 -13.41 2.47
C ILE A 182 -3.56 -12.35 3.38
N SER A 183 -4.63 -11.68 2.92
CA SER A 183 -5.32 -10.64 3.68
C SER A 183 -5.84 -11.15 5.02
N GLY A 184 -6.39 -12.37 5.06
CA GLY A 184 -6.90 -13.02 6.27
C GLY A 184 -5.79 -13.41 7.25
N LYS A 185 -4.63 -13.83 6.74
CA LYS A 185 -3.47 -14.15 7.58
C LYS A 185 -2.76 -12.91 8.09
N LEU A 186 -2.77 -11.81 7.34
CA LEU A 186 -2.26 -10.51 7.75
C LEU A 186 -3.26 -9.73 8.62
N ILE A 187 -4.28 -10.36 9.22
CA ILE A 187 -5.15 -9.69 10.17
C ILE A 187 -4.36 -9.51 11.49
N PRO A 188 -4.22 -8.27 12.00
CA PRO A 188 -3.56 -8.02 13.26
C PRO A 188 -4.11 -8.85 14.43
N TYR A 189 -3.23 -9.37 15.28
CA TYR A 189 -3.64 -10.05 16.51
C TYR A 189 -4.22 -9.03 17.51
N ALA A 190 -5.20 -9.44 18.33
CA ALA A 190 -5.79 -8.56 19.35
C ALA A 190 -4.75 -7.97 20.32
N SER A 191 -3.67 -8.70 20.59
CA SER A 191 -2.53 -8.27 21.41
C SER A 191 -1.69 -7.16 20.79
N GLU A 192 -1.84 -6.87 19.49
CA GLU A 192 -1.07 -5.83 18.81
C GLU A 192 -1.65 -4.42 19.03
N SER A 193 -2.76 -4.29 19.80
CA SER A 193 -3.42 -3.01 20.11
C SER A 193 -3.73 -2.19 18.85
N ILE A 194 -4.14 -2.88 17.78
CA ILE A 194 -4.46 -2.28 16.50
C ILE A 194 -5.96 -2.01 16.44
N MET A 195 -6.36 -0.75 16.25
CA MET A 195 -7.74 -0.43 15.86
C MET A 195 -7.99 -0.97 14.45
N ASN A 196 -8.44 -2.23 14.36
CA ASN A 196 -8.74 -2.88 13.09
C ASN A 196 -10.11 -2.39 12.58
N LYS A 197 -10.13 -1.85 11.35
CA LYS A 197 -11.38 -1.62 10.63
C LYS A 197 -11.47 -2.71 9.58
N SER A 198 -12.58 -3.47 9.62
CA SER A 198 -12.90 -4.59 8.72
C SER A 198 -12.38 -4.38 7.29
N SER A 199 -11.91 -5.46 6.67
CA SER A 199 -11.46 -5.48 5.27
C SER A 199 -12.51 -4.87 4.34
N ARG A 200 -12.07 -4.01 3.43
CA ARG A 200 -12.93 -3.32 2.46
C ARG A 200 -12.64 -3.85 1.07
N LYS A 201 -13.68 -4.07 0.27
CA LYS A 201 -13.54 -4.36 -1.16
C LYS A 201 -13.41 -3.04 -1.92
N TYR A 202 -12.62 -3.03 -2.98
CA TYR A 202 -12.64 -1.96 -3.98
C TYR A 202 -12.73 -2.57 -5.39
N THR A 203 -13.27 -1.79 -6.32
CA THR A 203 -13.56 -2.17 -7.71
C THR A 203 -13.03 -1.09 -8.64
#